data_AF-A0A3B9AM05-F1
#
_entry.id   AF-A0A3B9AM05-F1
#
_cell.length_a   1.000
_cell.length_b   1.000
_cell.length_c   1.000
_cell.angle_alpha   90.00
_cell.angle_beta   90.00
_cell.angle_gamma   90.00
#
_symmetry.space_group_name_H-M   'P 1'
#
loop_
_entity.id
_entity.type
_entity.pdbx_description
1 polymer ?
#
loop_
_entity_poly.entity_id
_entity_poly.type
_entity_poly.pdbx_seq_one_letter_code
_entity_poly.pdbx_strand_id
1 'polypeptide(L)' 'KGLLEKTGVKPGEIDMIIVATVTADMVFPDTANTVCDKVGAKNAFGYDINAACSGFLFA' A
#
# COMPACT_ATOMS: atom_id res chain seq x y z
N LYS A 1 5.31 5.91 6.52
CA LYS A 1 6.61 6.15 7.20
C LYS A 1 6.48 6.03 8.72
N GLY A 2 5.60 6.80 9.38
CA GLY A 2 5.41 6.71 10.84
C GLY A 2 5.13 5.31 11.41
N LEU A 3 4.38 4.44 10.72
CA LEU A 3 4.16 3.06 11.17
C LEU A 3 5.46 2.22 11.18
N LEU A 4 6.30 2.38 10.16
CA LEU A 4 7.58 1.67 10.05
C LEU A 4 8.56 2.14 11.12
N GLU A 5 8.60 3.46 11.38
CA GLU A 5 9.40 4.03 12.47
C GLU A 5 8.95 3.53 13.85
N LYS A 6 7.63 3.44 14.08
CA LYS A 6 7.06 2.96 15.34
C LYS A 6 7.34 1.47 15.59
N THR A 7 7.33 0.66 14.54
CA THR A 7 7.45 -0.80 14.63
C THR A 7 8.88 -1.30 14.44
N GLY A 8 9.78 -0.46 13.92
CA GLY A 8 11.15 -0.85 13.56
C GLY A 8 11.23 -1.73 12.31
N VAL A 9 10.10 -1.97 11.63
CA VAL A 9 10.04 -2.79 10.41
C VAL A 9 10.71 -2.04 9.27
N LYS A 10 11.67 -2.69 8.62
CA LYS A 10 12.34 -2.13 7.45
C LYS A 10 11.43 -2.25 6.23
N PRO A 11 11.43 -1.27 5.30
CA PRO A 11 10.63 -1.36 4.09
C PRO A 11 10.84 -2.65 3.29
N GLY A 12 12.08 -3.17 3.27
CA GLY A 12 12.42 -4.42 2.58
C GLY A 12 11.91 -5.70 3.24
N GLU A 13 11.32 -5.61 4.43
CA GLU A 13 10.69 -6.74 5.14
C GLU A 13 9.18 -6.83 4.83
N ILE A 14 8.65 -5.91 4.03
CA ILE A 14 7.24 -5.88 3.63
C ILE A 14 7.08 -6.72 2.36
N ASP A 15 6.30 -7.79 2.43
CA ASP A 15 6.03 -8.65 1.26
C ASP A 15 4.85 -8.16 0.42
N MET A 16 3.92 -7.42 1.03
CA MET A 16 2.69 -6.96 0.37
C MET A 16 2.20 -5.61 0.92
N ILE A 17 1.68 -4.76 0.04
CA ILE A 17 0.98 -3.52 0.39
C ILE A 17 -0.38 -3.51 -0.30
N ILE A 18 -1.45 -3.39 0.47
CA ILE A 18 -2.81 -3.24 -0.04
C ILE A 18 -3.29 -1.83 0.26
N VAL A 19 -3.80 -1.13 -0.75
CA VAL A 19 -4.45 0.17 -0.55
C VAL A 19 -5.94 0.04 -0.84
N ALA A 20 -6.74 0.10 0.22
CA ALA A 20 -8.20 0.17 0.11
C ALA A 20 -8.63 1.59 -0.27
N THR A 21 -8.96 1.82 -1.55
CA THR A 21 -9.39 3.14 -2.04
C THR A 21 -10.36 3.02 -3.21
N VAL A 22 -11.29 3.97 -3.29
CA VAL A 22 -12.16 4.19 -4.47
C VAL A 22 -11.87 5.52 -5.16
N THR A 23 -10.86 6.24 -4.67
CA THR A 23 -10.45 7.56 -5.14
C THR A 23 -8.93 7.57 -5.34
N ALA A 24 -8.43 6.58 -6.09
CA ALA A 24 -7.03 6.54 -6.49
C ALA A 24 -6.68 7.78 -7.33
N ASP A 25 -5.43 8.26 -7.23
CA ASP A 25 -4.96 9.42 -7.99
C ASP A 25 -4.98 9.16 -9.52
N MET A 26 -4.79 7.90 -9.91
CA MET A 26 -4.70 7.44 -11.30
C MET A 26 -5.36 6.06 -11.44
N VAL A 27 -5.73 5.66 -12.66
CA VAL A 27 -6.22 4.29 -12.94
C VAL A 27 -5.07 3.29 -12.97
N PHE A 28 -3.87 3.72 -13.39
CA PHE A 28 -2.66 2.91 -13.41
C PHE A 28 -1.42 3.82 -13.37
N PRO A 29 -0.34 3.43 -12.68
CA PRO A 29 -0.23 2.33 -11.71
C PRO A 29 -1.16 2.46 -10.50
N ASP A 30 -1.35 1.37 -9.77
CA ASP A 30 -2.11 1.36 -8.52
C ASP A 30 -1.47 2.28 -7.48
N THR A 31 -2.29 2.81 -6.58
CA THR A 31 -1.85 3.64 -5.46
C THR A 31 -0.86 2.87 -4.59
N ALA A 32 -1.10 1.57 -4.39
CA ALA A 32 -0.21 0.68 -3.67
C ALA A 32 1.21 0.63 -4.26
N ASN A 33 1.37 0.57 -5.59
CA ASN A 33 2.71 0.59 -6.21
C ASN A 33 3.43 1.92 -5.95
N THR A 34 2.69 3.03 -5.98
CA THR A 34 3.23 4.35 -5.64
C THR A 34 3.64 4.41 -4.16
N VAL A 35 2.90 3.75 -3.27
CA VAL A 35 3.27 3.62 -1.85
C VAL A 35 4.55 2.78 -1.71
N CYS A 36 4.66 1.62 -2.40
CA CYS A 36 5.86 0.78 -2.39
C CYS A 36 7.12 1.59 -2.72
N ASP A 37 7.08 2.36 -3.80
CA ASP A 37 8.20 3.23 -4.22
C ASP A 37 8.52 4.30 -3.16
N LYS A 38 7.51 5.03 -2.69
CA LYS A 38 7.67 6.13 -1.72
C LYS A 38 8.20 5.69 -0.35
N VAL A 39 7.91 4.46 0.07
CA VAL A 39 8.41 3.92 1.35
C VAL A 39 9.67 3.07 1.18
N GLY A 40 10.06 2.74 -0.05
CA GLY A 40 11.24 1.92 -0.36
C GLY A 40 11.02 0.42 -0.24
N ALA A 41 9.77 -0.06 -0.26
CA ALA A 41 9.41 -1.47 -0.21
C ALA A 41 9.54 -2.13 -1.60
N LYS A 42 10.77 -2.20 -2.11
CA LYS A 42 11.07 -2.61 -3.50
C LYS A 42 10.72 -4.07 -3.83
N ASN A 43 10.60 -4.92 -2.82
CA ASN A 43 10.23 -6.33 -2.94
C ASN A 43 8.73 -6.58 -2.79
N ALA A 44 7.95 -5.60 -2.34
CA ALA A 44 6.55 -5.79 -2.00
C ALA A 44 5.65 -5.87 -3.23
N PHE A 45 4.72 -6.83 -3.24
CA PHE A 45 3.60 -6.84 -4.17
C PHE A 45 2.56 -5.80 -3.74
N GLY A 46 2.20 -4.89 -4.64
CA GLY A 46 1.24 -3.81 -4.36
C GLY A 46 0.03 -3.85 -5.28
N TYR A 47 -1.18 -3.79 -4.71
CA TYR A 47 -2.43 -3.62 -5.46
C TYR A 47 -3.49 -2.83 -4.69
N ASP A 48 -4.43 -2.23 -5.41
CA ASP A 48 -5.55 -1.49 -4.83
C ASP A 48 -6.82 -2.38 -4.71
N ILE A 49 -7.60 -2.17 -3.64
CA ILE A 49 -8.94 -2.75 -3.48
C ILE A 49 -9.99 -1.64 -3.57
N ASN A 50 -10.89 -1.78 -4.54
CA ASN A 50 -12.05 -0.92 -4.72
C ASN A 50 -13.30 -1.58 -4.12
N ALA A 51 -13.62 -1.27 -2.86
CA ALA A 51 -14.83 -1.76 -2.18
C ALA A 51 -15.48 -0.68 -1.27
N ALA A 52 -15.45 0.58 -1.72
CA ALA A 52 -16.02 1.74 -1.03
C ALA A 52 -15.61 1.82 0.46
N CYS A 53 -16.55 2.19 1.34
CA CYS A 53 -16.31 2.29 2.78
C CYS A 53 -15.93 0.94 3.43
N SER A 54 -16.23 -0.18 2.77
CA SER A 54 -15.88 -1.52 3.25
C SER A 54 -14.46 -1.94 2.82
N GLY A 55 -13.72 -1.10 2.07
CA GLY A 55 -12.41 -1.45 1.53
C GLY A 55 -11.45 -2.01 2.56
N PHE A 56 -11.40 -1.43 3.76
CA PHE A 56 -10.54 -1.91 4.83
C PHE A 56 -10.91 -3.31 5.35
N LEU A 57 -12.18 -3.71 5.28
CA LEU A 57 -12.61 -5.05 5.70
C LEU A 57 -12.24 -6.14 4.67
N PHE A 58 -12.03 -5.74 3.41
CA PHE A 58 -11.67 -6.64 2.31
C PHE A 58 -10.15 -6.74 2.08
N ALA A 59 -9.39 -5.76 2.59
CA ALA A 59 -7.94 -5.71 2.56
C ALA A 59 -7.33 -6.53 3.71
#